data_AF-A0A502HCA8-F1
#
_entry.id   AF-A0A502HCA8-F1
#
_cell.length_a   1.000
_cell.length_b   1.000
_cell.length_c   1.000
_cell.angle_alpha   90.00
_cell.angle_beta   90.00
_cell.angle_gamma   90.00
#
_symmetry.space_group_name_H-M   'P 1'
#
loop_
_entity.id
_entity.type
_entity.pdbx_description
1 polymer ?
#
loop_
_entity_poly.entity_id
_entity_poly.type
_entity_poly.pdbx_seq_one_letter_code
_entity_poly.pdbx_strand_id
1 'polypeptide(L)'
;MKAFFAHFLVALVLLQTFSRELLVVDFALNRATITARFCVNKARPQLHCDGKCYFAKRLKQQEDREAKAPNALKEKLEMLPSAFRALVPGAPVRWASAPAGHAAYRPVGAPARTPLGVFRPPQA
;
A
#
# COMPACT_ATOMS: atom_id res chain seq x y z
N MET A 1 -33.19 -25.74 -7.61
CA MET A 1 -33.11 -24.46 -6.83
C MET A 1 -31.86 -24.35 -5.96
N LYS A 2 -31.47 -25.37 -5.18
CA LYS A 2 -30.23 -25.34 -4.36
C LYS A 2 -28.95 -25.02 -5.15
N ALA A 3 -28.77 -25.62 -6.34
CA ALA A 3 -27.60 -25.38 -7.18
C ALA A 3 -27.52 -23.92 -7.67
N PHE A 4 -28.64 -23.34 -8.13
CA PHE A 4 -28.70 -21.94 -8.52
C PHE A 4 -28.28 -21.00 -7.39
N PHE A 5 -28.78 -21.26 -6.18
CA PHE A 5 -28.42 -20.47 -5.00
C PHE A 5 -26.93 -20.61 -4.67
N ALA A 6 -26.36 -21.81 -4.78
CA ALA A 6 -24.94 -22.04 -4.58
C ALA A 6 -24.08 -21.28 -5.61
N HIS A 7 -24.45 -21.32 -6.89
CA HIS A 7 -23.72 -20.60 -7.94
C HIS A 7 -23.81 -19.09 -7.75
N PHE A 8 -24.98 -18.59 -7.35
CA PHE A 8 -25.19 -17.19 -7.03
C PHE A 8 -24.31 -16.73 -5.87
N LEU A 9 -24.25 -17.49 -4.77
CA LEU A 9 -23.38 -17.19 -3.63
C LEU A 9 -21.89 -17.20 -4.02
N VAL A 10 -21.46 -18.19 -4.80
CA VAL A 10 -20.08 -18.26 -5.30
C VAL A 10 -19.76 -17.02 -6.16
N ALA A 11 -20.66 -16.62 -7.05
CA ALA A 11 -20.48 -15.42 -7.88
C ALA A 11 -20.35 -14.14 -7.03
N LEU A 12 -21.14 -13.99 -5.96
CA LEU A 12 -21.04 -12.85 -5.05
C LEU A 12 -19.69 -12.78 -4.32
N VAL A 13 -19.18 -13.92 -3.86
CA VAL A 13 -17.86 -14.00 -3.21
C VAL A 13 -16.74 -13.66 -4.20
N LEU A 14 -16.82 -14.17 -5.43
CA LEU A 14 -15.86 -13.84 -6.47
C LEU A 14 -15.91 -12.35 -6.85
N LEU A 15 -17.10 -11.76 -6.90
CA LEU A 15 -17.28 -10.34 -7.21
C LEU A 15 -16.59 -9.43 -6.18
N GLN A 16 -16.56 -9.82 -4.91
CA GLN A 16 -15.79 -9.11 -3.88
C GLN A 16 -14.29 -9.07 -4.21
N THR A 17 -13.73 -10.17 -4.72
CA THR A 17 -12.31 -10.26 -5.11
C THR A 17 -12.00 -9.41 -6.34
N PHE A 18 -12.93 -9.31 -7.29
CA PHE A 18 -12.75 -8.55 -8.52
C PHE A 18 -13.01 -7.04 -8.38
N SER A 19 -13.42 -6.55 -7.21
CA SER A 19 -13.71 -5.12 -6.99
C SER A 19 -12.56 -4.18 -7.41
N ARG A 20 -11.31 -4.56 -7.12
CA ARG A 20 -10.11 -3.79 -7.48
C ARG A 20 -9.82 -3.85 -8.98
N GLU A 21 -10.03 -4.99 -9.61
CA GLU A 21 -9.84 -5.18 -11.05
C GLU A 21 -10.90 -4.43 -11.86
N LEU A 22 -12.16 -4.47 -11.42
CA LEU A 22 -13.27 -3.72 -12.05
C LEU A 22 -13.01 -2.21 -12.03
N LEU A 23 -12.37 -1.70 -10.98
CA LEU A 23 -11.97 -0.29 -10.89
C LEU A 23 -10.90 0.09 -11.94
N VAL A 24 -9.95 -0.82 -12.22
CA VAL A 24 -8.93 -0.64 -13.27
C VAL A 24 -9.59 -0.66 -14.66
N VAL A 25 -10.48 -1.63 -14.90
CA VAL A 25 -11.19 -1.75 -16.19
C VAL A 25 -12.08 -0.54 -16.44
N ASP A 26 -12.86 -0.09 -15.45
CA ASP A 26 -13.68 1.10 -15.56
C ASP A 26 -12.85 2.35 -15.88
N PHE A 27 -11.69 2.50 -15.23
CA PHE A 27 -10.75 3.58 -15.53
C PHE A 27 -10.23 3.52 -16.97
N ALA A 28 -9.89 2.33 -17.46
CA ALA A 28 -9.40 2.13 -18.82
C ALA A 28 -10.47 2.50 -19.87
N LEU A 29 -11.72 2.07 -19.68
CA LEU A 29 -12.82 2.35 -20.59
C LEU A 29 -13.22 3.83 -20.59
N ASN A 30 -13.20 4.47 -19.40
CA ASN A 30 -13.69 5.85 -19.21
C ASN A 30 -12.58 6.91 -19.12
N ARG A 31 -11.34 6.57 -19.48
CA ARG A 31 -10.16 7.44 -19.29
C ARG A 31 -10.32 8.84 -19.87
N ALA A 32 -10.93 8.97 -21.05
CA ALA A 32 -11.16 10.26 -21.71
C ALA A 32 -12.09 11.16 -20.89
N THR A 33 -13.24 10.63 -20.46
CA THR A 33 -14.22 11.33 -19.61
C THR A 33 -13.62 11.70 -18.26
N ILE A 34 -12.81 10.79 -17.67
CA ILE A 34 -12.15 11.02 -16.39
C ILE A 34 -11.12 12.14 -16.50
N THR A 35 -10.33 12.16 -17.57
CA THR A 35 -9.34 13.23 -17.80
C THR A 35 -10.03 14.57 -18.02
N ALA A 36 -11.11 14.61 -18.79
CA ALA A 36 -11.86 15.83 -19.06
C ALA A 36 -12.51 16.43 -17.79
N ARG A 37 -13.04 15.59 -16.89
CA ARG A 37 -13.80 16.07 -15.71
C ARG A 37 -12.97 16.14 -14.42
N PHE A 38 -12.08 15.18 -14.17
CA PHE A 38 -11.42 14.97 -12.87
C PHE A 38 -9.91 15.23 -12.88
N CYS A 39 -9.30 15.64 -14.00
CA CYS A 39 -7.89 16.02 -14.02
C CYS A 39 -7.66 17.28 -13.18
N VAL A 40 -6.79 17.17 -12.16
CA VAL A 40 -6.40 18.29 -11.29
C VAL A 40 -5.32 19.19 -11.91
N ASN A 41 -4.50 18.64 -12.80
CA ASN A 41 -3.35 19.32 -13.40
C ASN A 41 -3.61 19.75 -14.85
N LYS A 42 -4.83 20.23 -15.17
CA LYS A 42 -5.19 20.69 -16.53
C LYS A 42 -4.27 21.81 -17.04
N ALA A 43 -3.83 22.70 -16.14
CA ALA A 43 -2.94 23.81 -16.46
C ALA A 43 -1.46 23.41 -16.64
N ARG A 44 -1.09 22.14 -16.36
CA ARG A 44 0.29 21.64 -16.44
C ARG A 44 0.36 20.34 -17.24
N PRO A 45 0.28 20.39 -18.57
CA PRO A 45 0.28 19.21 -19.43
C PRO A 45 1.59 18.41 -19.37
N GLN A 46 2.71 19.06 -18.99
CA GLN A 46 4.02 18.42 -18.82
C GLN A 46 4.04 17.32 -17.74
N LEU A 47 3.04 17.30 -16.83
CA LEU A 47 2.95 16.32 -15.75
C LEU A 47 2.25 15.01 -16.18
N HIS A 48 1.78 14.89 -17.43
CA HIS A 48 1.17 13.67 -17.98
C HIS A 48 0.13 13.00 -17.05
N CYS A 49 -0.78 13.82 -16.50
CA CYS A 49 -1.79 13.37 -15.56
C CYS A 49 -2.70 12.31 -16.17
N ASP A 50 -3.29 12.55 -17.34
CA ASP A 50 -4.16 11.61 -18.09
C ASP A 50 -5.20 10.84 -17.24
N GLY A 51 -5.71 11.48 -16.17
CA GLY A 51 -6.62 10.86 -15.19
C GLY A 51 -5.95 10.00 -14.11
N LYS A 52 -4.64 9.72 -14.20
CA LYS A 52 -3.85 8.88 -13.26
C LYS A 52 -3.84 9.45 -11.84
N CYS A 53 -3.78 10.76 -11.66
CA CYS A 53 -3.82 11.36 -10.32
C CYS A 53 -5.16 11.10 -9.61
N TYR A 54 -6.28 11.14 -10.35
CA TYR A 54 -7.59 10.80 -9.81
C TYR A 54 -7.67 9.30 -9.49
N PHE A 55 -7.18 8.45 -10.39
CA PHE A 55 -7.13 7.01 -10.19
C PHE A 55 -6.32 6.61 -8.95
N ALA A 56 -5.12 7.17 -8.79
CA ALA A 56 -4.27 6.96 -7.61
C ALA A 56 -4.98 7.37 -6.31
N LYS A 57 -5.74 8.47 -6.33
CA LYS A 57 -6.54 8.92 -5.18
C LYS A 57 -7.64 7.91 -4.83
N ARG A 58 -8.32 7.35 -5.84
CA ARG A 58 -9.36 6.32 -5.64
C ARG A 58 -8.78 5.02 -5.08
N LEU A 59 -7.63 4.59 -5.59
CA LEU A 59 -6.94 3.40 -5.09
C LEU A 59 -6.54 3.56 -3.63
N LYS A 60 -5.94 4.70 -3.28
CA LYS A 60 -5.59 5.01 -1.90
C LYS A 60 -6.79 5.07 -0.96
N GLN A 61 -7.93 5.62 -1.41
CA GLN A 61 -9.16 5.61 -0.63
C GLN A 61 -9.69 4.19 -0.37
N GLN A 62 -9.51 3.27 -1.32
CA GLN A 62 -9.92 1.88 -1.14
C GLN A 62 -8.98 1.17 -0.15
N GLU A 63 -7.68 1.36 -0.28
CA GLU A 63 -6.67 0.83 0.64
C GLU A 63 -6.86 1.38 2.07
N ASP A 64 -7.14 2.68 2.21
CA ASP A 64 -7.41 3.31 3.50
C ASP A 64 -8.69 2.76 4.15
N ARG A 65 -9.71 2.40 3.35
CA ARG A 65 -10.95 1.77 3.86
C ARG A 65 -10.71 0.35 4.34
N GLU A 66 -9.88 -0.41 3.62
CA GLU A 66 -9.46 -1.75 4.02
C GLU A 66 -8.58 -1.70 5.28
N ALA A 67 -7.66 -0.73 5.37
CA ALA A 67 -6.76 -0.56 6.50
C ALA A 67 -7.45 -0.01 7.77
N LYS A 68 -8.43 0.90 7.62
CA LYS A 68 -9.19 1.47 8.74
C LYS A 68 -10.32 0.57 9.25
N ALA A 69 -10.40 -0.67 8.78
CA ALA A 69 -11.25 -1.70 9.37
C ALA A 69 -10.42 -2.59 10.31
N PRO A 70 -10.06 -2.13 11.53
CA PRO A 70 -9.29 -2.93 12.48
C PRO A 70 -10.04 -4.22 12.89
N ASN A 71 -11.36 -4.22 12.72
CA ASN A 71 -12.22 -5.37 12.98
C ASN A 71 -12.30 -6.31 11.78
N ALA A 72 -12.13 -5.87 10.53
CA ALA A 72 -12.31 -6.74 9.36
C ALA A 72 -11.24 -7.83 9.27
N LEU A 73 -10.02 -7.58 9.76
CA LEU A 73 -8.95 -8.57 9.77
C LEU A 73 -9.12 -9.57 10.93
N LYS A 74 -9.56 -9.10 12.11
CA LYS A 74 -9.96 -9.98 13.23
C LYS A 74 -11.19 -10.82 12.86
N GLU A 75 -12.21 -10.22 12.27
CA GLU A 75 -13.45 -10.86 11.86
C GLU A 75 -13.22 -11.85 10.70
N LYS A 76 -12.37 -11.51 9.73
CA LYS A 76 -11.90 -12.49 8.73
C LYS A 76 -11.10 -13.63 9.37
N LEU A 77 -10.25 -13.36 10.36
CA LEU A 77 -9.48 -14.39 11.05
C LEU A 77 -10.36 -15.30 11.93
N GLU A 78 -11.42 -14.76 12.53
CA GLU A 78 -12.42 -15.52 13.29
C GLU A 78 -13.35 -16.34 12.37
N MET A 79 -13.55 -15.89 11.13
CA MET A 79 -14.24 -16.66 10.08
C MET A 79 -13.36 -17.72 9.42
N LEU A 80 -12.05 -17.76 9.69
CA LEU A 80 -11.21 -18.85 9.21
C LEU A 80 -11.41 -20.10 10.06
N PRO A 81 -11.43 -21.30 9.45
CA PRO A 81 -11.53 -22.56 10.19
C PRO A 81 -10.45 -22.62 11.27
N SER A 82 -10.79 -23.18 12.45
CA SER A 82 -9.85 -23.34 13.58
C SER A 82 -8.53 -24.02 13.20
N ALA A 83 -8.53 -24.83 12.14
CA ALA A 83 -7.34 -25.43 11.55
C ALA A 83 -6.30 -24.40 11.07
N PHE A 84 -6.71 -23.21 10.64
CA PHE A 84 -5.80 -22.16 10.17
C PHE A 84 -5.08 -21.44 11.32
N ARG A 85 -5.67 -21.41 12.53
CA ARG A 85 -4.99 -20.95 13.75
C ARG A 85 -3.77 -21.80 14.09
N ALA A 86 -3.74 -23.07 13.69
CA ALA A 86 -2.60 -23.96 13.90
C ALA A 86 -1.41 -23.66 12.95
N LEU A 87 -1.63 -22.91 11.85
CA LEU A 87 -0.59 -22.51 10.91
C LEU A 87 0.05 -21.16 11.26
N VAL A 88 -0.52 -20.39 12.18
CA VAL A 88 0.07 -19.14 12.67
C VAL A 88 0.99 -19.47 13.85
N PRO A 89 2.31 -19.28 13.74
CA PRO A 89 3.21 -19.46 14.87
C PRO A 89 2.77 -18.53 16.01
N GLY A 90 2.46 -19.10 17.17
CA GLY A 90 1.94 -18.36 18.33
C GLY A 90 2.92 -17.36 18.96
N ALA A 91 4.13 -17.23 18.43
CA ALA A 91 5.13 -16.31 18.92
C ALA A 91 5.43 -15.23 17.87
N PRO A 92 5.53 -13.95 18.26
CA PRO A 92 6.08 -12.94 17.37
C PRO A 92 7.49 -13.38 16.98
N VAL A 93 7.76 -13.47 15.68
CA VAL A 93 9.12 -13.64 15.16
C VAL A 93 9.93 -12.48 15.72
N ARG A 94 10.77 -12.76 16.72
CA ARG A 94 11.79 -11.83 17.19
C ARG A 94 12.84 -11.78 16.10
N TRP A 95 12.65 -10.87 15.14
CA TRP A 95 13.73 -10.45 14.27
C TRP A 95 14.86 -10.00 15.19
N ALA A 96 16.03 -10.64 15.09
CA ALA A 96 17.22 -10.17 15.76
C ALA A 96 17.39 -8.71 15.32
N SER A 97 17.20 -7.77 16.23
CA SER A 97 17.47 -6.37 15.96
C SER A 97 18.91 -6.29 15.49
N ALA A 98 19.12 -5.84 14.24
CA ALA A 98 20.44 -5.47 13.78
C ALA A 98 21.03 -4.55 14.86
N PRO A 99 22.30 -4.76 15.28
CA PRO A 99 22.89 -3.95 16.33
C PRO A 99 22.71 -2.48 15.94
N ALA A 100 22.08 -1.72 16.84
CA ALA A 100 21.80 -0.30 16.71
C ALA A 100 23.08 0.54 16.87
N GLY A 101 24.13 0.13 16.18
CA GLY A 101 25.39 0.84 16.07
C GLY A 101 25.78 0.78 14.62
N HIS A 102 25.57 1.87 13.89
CA HIS A 102 26.34 2.11 12.69
C HIS A 102 27.81 2.03 13.13
N ALA A 103 28.52 0.97 12.76
CA ALA A 103 29.97 0.95 12.92
C ALA A 103 30.48 2.14 12.13
N ALA A 104 30.87 3.20 12.85
CA ALA A 104 31.40 4.40 12.22
C ALA A 104 32.57 3.97 11.35
N TYR A 105 32.41 4.11 10.04
CA TYR A 105 33.46 3.81 9.08
C TYR A 105 34.67 4.67 9.45
N ARG A 106 35.72 4.02 9.96
CA ARG A 106 36.99 4.65 10.30
C ARG A 106 37.92 4.37 9.11
N PRO A 107 38.14 5.33 8.20
CA PRO A 107 39.11 5.13 7.14
C PRO A 107 40.49 4.94 7.78
N VAL A 108 41.12 3.80 7.48
CA VAL A 108 42.51 3.53 7.85
C VAL A 108 43.37 4.54 7.07
N GLY A 109 43.91 5.54 7.79
CA GLY A 109 44.83 6.52 7.24
C GLY A 109 44.43 7.99 7.35
N ALA A 110 43.34 8.36 8.04
CA ALA A 110 43.00 9.77 8.25
C ALA A 110 43.99 10.45 9.22
N PRO A 111 44.75 11.49 8.82
CA PRO A 111 45.63 12.22 9.72
C PRO A 111 44.81 12.99 10.76
N ALA A 112 45.25 12.96 12.01
CA ALA A 112 44.50 13.40 13.20
C ALA A 112 44.22 14.92 13.30
N ARG A 113 44.48 15.72 12.27
CA ARG A 113 44.20 17.16 12.26
C ARG A 113 44.05 17.68 10.83
N THR A 114 42.86 18.15 10.50
CA THR A 114 42.63 19.14 9.43
C THR A 114 41.77 20.28 9.97
N PRO A 115 42.03 21.53 9.54
CA PRO A 115 41.54 22.73 10.20
C PRO A 115 40.05 22.96 9.94
N LEU A 116 39.40 23.56 10.94
CA LEU A 116 38.03 24.10 10.97
C LEU A 116 37.41 24.38 9.58
N GLY A 117 36.63 23.41 9.10
CA GLY A 117 35.80 23.55 7.91
C GLY A 117 34.51 24.33 8.22
N VAL A 118 34.32 25.41 7.48
CA VAL A 118 33.20 26.35 7.47
C VAL A 118 31.91 25.69 6.95
N PHE A 119 31.35 24.76 7.72
CA PHE A 119 30.01 24.24 7.43
C PHE A 119 29.20 24.14 8.72
N ARG A 120 28.14 24.94 8.83
CA ARG A 120 27.13 24.85 9.88
C ARG A 120 25.81 24.39 9.25
N PRO A 121 25.38 23.14 9.46
CA PRO A 121 24.06 22.72 9.00
C PRO A 121 22.95 23.41 9.81
N PRO A 122 21.77 23.67 9.20
CA PRO A 122 20.63 24.26 9.89
C PRO A 122 20.05 23.26 10.90
N GLN A 123 19.86 23.70 12.13
CA GLN A 123 19.16 22.93 13.15
C GLN A 123 17.66 23.20 13.04
N ALA A 124 16.89 22.11 12.98
CA ALA A 124 15.45 22.08 13.21
C ALA A 124 15.20 21.42 14.57
#